data_AF-A0A1G0MZZ7-F1
#
_entry.id   AF-A0A1G0MZZ7-F1
#
_cell.length_a   1.000
_cell.length_b   1.000
_cell.length_c   1.000
_cell.angle_alpha   90.00
_cell.angle_beta   90.00
_cell.angle_gamma   90.00
#
_symmetry.space_group_name_H-M   'P 1'
#
loop_
_entity.id
_entity.type
_entity.pdbx_description
1 polymer ?
#
loop_
_entity_poly.entity_id
_entity_poly.type
_entity_poly.pdbx_seq_one_letter_code
_entity_poly.pdbx_strand_id
1 'polypeptide(L)'
;MSNQLQDVPKDSEVISVLVEKTLNNGMLIEVYLIKNSRQYESALFIDGHYKPGPPLPRPLDTPTDTAAYWMGVRPKVGLSEEEGNEILGAVNVQNKLHHCYFSDTWGVND
;
A
#
# COMPACT_ATOMS: atom_id res chain seq x y z
N MET A 1 -9.84 -3.56 19.26
CA MET A 1 -8.47 -4.00 19.60
C MET A 1 -7.58 -3.40 18.55
N SER A 2 -6.60 -2.58 18.93
CA SER A 2 -5.63 -2.04 17.98
C SER A 2 -4.70 -3.18 17.60
N ASN A 3 -4.78 -3.70 16.36
CA ASN A 3 -3.80 -4.66 15.88
C ASN A 3 -2.43 -3.98 15.91
N GLN A 4 -1.50 -4.58 16.63
CA GLN A 4 -0.13 -4.09 16.68
C GLN A 4 0.54 -4.44 15.35
N LEU A 5 0.88 -3.43 14.56
CA LEU A 5 1.56 -3.63 13.28
C LEU A 5 2.96 -4.20 13.51
N GLN A 6 3.29 -5.24 12.75
CA GLN A 6 4.54 -5.99 12.85
C GLN A 6 5.35 -5.83 11.56
N ASP A 7 6.66 -6.05 11.68
CA ASP A 7 7.60 -6.04 10.55
C ASP A 7 7.68 -4.70 9.78
N VAL A 8 7.20 -3.61 10.38
CA VAL A 8 7.28 -2.26 9.82
C VAL A 8 8.76 -1.91 9.62
N PRO A 9 9.17 -1.43 8.43
CA PRO A 9 10.54 -0.99 8.20
C PRO A 9 10.97 0.09 9.20
N LYS A 10 12.21 0.02 9.70
CA LYS A 10 12.71 0.89 10.79
C LYS A 10 12.64 2.39 10.47
N ASP A 11 12.77 2.74 9.19
CA ASP A 11 12.77 4.13 8.70
C ASP A 11 11.38 4.58 8.21
N SER A 12 10.34 3.82 8.56
CA SER A 12 8.96 4.07 8.19
C SER A 12 8.10 4.43 9.40
N GLU A 13 7.37 5.54 9.28
CA GLU A 13 6.34 5.95 10.23
C GLU A 13 4.96 5.64 9.65
N VAL A 14 4.13 4.94 10.40
CA VAL A 14 2.75 4.64 10.01
C VAL A 14 1.85 5.81 10.37
N ILE A 15 1.09 6.32 9.40
CA ILE A 15 0.32 7.56 9.57
C ILE A 15 -1.17 7.26 9.73
N SER A 16 -1.77 6.59 8.75
CA SER A 16 -3.21 6.30 8.74
C SER A 16 -3.53 5.10 7.87
N VAL A 17 -4.59 4.37 8.22
CA VAL A 17 -5.16 3.35 7.33
C VAL A 17 -5.83 4.05 6.14
N LEU A 18 -5.61 3.53 4.94
CA LEU A 18 -6.26 3.97 3.71
C LEU A 18 -7.35 2.99 3.28
N VAL A 19 -7.03 1.70 3.28
CA VAL A 19 -7.97 0.64 2.91
C VAL A 19 -7.87 -0.48 3.94
N GLU A 20 -9.02 -1.00 4.36
CA GLU A 20 -9.11 -2.18 5.24
C GLU A 20 -10.18 -3.12 4.66
N LYS A 21 -9.84 -4.39 4.44
CA LYS A 21 -10.80 -5.40 3.99
C LYS A 21 -10.41 -6.81 4.39
N THR A 22 -11.42 -7.66 4.56
CA THR A 22 -11.24 -9.09 4.77
C THR A 22 -11.36 -9.82 3.45
N LEU A 23 -10.34 -10.61 3.10
CA LEU A 23 -10.37 -11.46 1.91
C LEU A 23 -11.27 -12.68 2.14
N ASN A 24 -11.70 -13.32 1.04
CA ASN A 24 -12.56 -14.51 1.09
C ASN A 24 -11.97 -15.68 1.88
N ASN A 25 -10.65 -15.72 2.04
CA ASN A 25 -9.95 -16.73 2.84
C ASN A 25 -9.82 -16.36 4.33
N GLY A 26 -10.44 -15.26 4.76
CA GLY A 26 -10.47 -14.80 6.14
C GLY A 26 -9.30 -13.92 6.56
N MET A 27 -8.32 -13.68 5.68
CA MET A 27 -7.18 -12.81 5.99
C MET A 27 -7.61 -11.33 5.99
N LEU A 28 -7.18 -10.59 7.00
CA LEU A 28 -7.34 -9.14 7.04
C LEU A 28 -6.23 -8.49 6.22
N ILE A 29 -6.62 -7.63 5.30
CA ILE A 29 -5.70 -6.79 4.54
C ILE A 29 -5.90 -5.35 4.92
N GLU A 30 -4.80 -4.70 5.27
CA GLU A 30 -4.77 -3.27 5.58
C GLU A 30 -3.71 -2.62 4.69
N VAL A 31 -4.07 -1.52 4.03
CA VAL A 31 -3.11 -0.65 3.34
C VAL A 31 -3.01 0.63 4.13
N TYR A 32 -1.80 0.94 4.59
CA TYR A 32 -1.51 2.14 5.35
C TYR A 32 -0.78 3.16 4.48
N LEU A 33 -1.08 4.43 4.72
CA LEU A 33 -0.18 5.51 4.38
C LEU A 33 0.99 5.51 5.37
N ILE A 34 2.20 5.45 4.83
CA ILE A 34 3.41 5.53 5.62
C ILE A 34 4.31 6.67 5.12
N LYS A 35 5.11 7.22 6.02
CA LYS A 35 6.22 8.11 5.69
C LYS A 35 7.49 7.29 5.71
N ASN A 36 8.05 7.00 4.54
CA ASN A 36 9.33 6.32 4.43
C ASN A 36 10.43 7.34 4.08
N SER A 37 11.32 7.59 5.03
CA SER A 37 12.41 8.57 4.91
C SER A 37 11.95 9.93 4.37
N ARG A 38 12.00 10.14 3.05
CA ARG A 38 11.73 11.41 2.38
C ARG A 38 10.41 11.48 1.61
N GLN A 39 9.66 10.39 1.50
CA GLN A 39 8.41 10.36 0.74
C GLN A 39 7.28 9.69 1.50
N TYR A 40 6.05 10.02 1.10
CA TYR A 40 4.87 9.27 1.50
C TYR A 40 4.65 8.14 0.49
N GLU A 41 4.31 6.97 0.99
CA GLU A 41 4.03 5.79 0.19
C GLU A 41 2.95 4.94 0.86
N SER A 42 2.43 3.94 0.13
CA SER A 42 1.52 2.95 0.68
C SER A 42 2.25 1.68 1.09
N ALA A 43 1.86 1.12 2.23
CA ALA A 43 2.38 -0.13 2.75
C ALA A 43 1.24 -1.13 2.97
N LEU A 44 1.45 -2.37 2.49
CA LEU A 44 0.51 -3.46 2.62
C LEU A 44 0.80 -4.24 3.91
N PHE A 45 -0.24 -4.54 4.67
CA PHE A 45 -0.23 -5.40 5.83
C PHE A 45 -1.23 -6.53 5.64
N ILE A 46 -0.85 -7.72 6.08
CA ILE A 46 -1.71 -8.91 6.07
C ILE A 46 -1.71 -9.47 7.47
N ASP A 47 -2.88 -9.51 8.10
CA ASP A 47 -3.06 -9.91 9.50
C ASP A 47 -2.10 -9.13 10.43
N GLY A 48 -1.94 -7.81 10.17
CA GLY A 48 -1.03 -6.93 10.91
C GLY A 48 0.45 -7.05 10.56
N HIS A 49 0.87 -7.94 9.65
CA HIS A 49 2.27 -8.08 9.22
C HIS A 49 2.57 -7.31 7.94
N TYR A 50 3.58 -6.45 7.98
CA TYR A 50 4.07 -5.75 6.78
C TYR A 50 4.46 -6.74 5.68
N LYS A 51 4.05 -6.43 4.44
CA LYS A 51 4.45 -7.16 3.25
C LYS A 51 5.19 -6.23 2.30
N PRO A 52 6.41 -6.61 1.86
CA PRO A 52 7.13 -5.84 0.86
C PRO A 52 6.35 -5.81 -0.44
N GLY A 53 6.41 -4.66 -1.13
CA GLY A 53 5.63 -4.40 -2.30
C GLY A 53 5.93 -3.02 -2.90
N PRO A 54 5.27 -2.69 -4.02
CA PRO A 54 5.40 -1.37 -4.61
C PRO A 54 4.90 -0.27 -3.66
N PRO A 55 5.53 0.92 -3.67
CA PRO A 55 5.16 2.07 -2.83
C PRO A 55 3.82 2.71 -3.23
N LEU A 56 3.24 2.27 -4.35
CA LEU A 56 1.91 2.62 -4.83
C LEU A 56 1.25 1.36 -5.42
N PRO A 57 -0.10 1.26 -5.40
CA PRO A 57 -0.80 0.21 -6.10
C PRO A 57 -0.48 0.29 -7.60
N ARG A 58 -0.23 -0.88 -8.20
CA ARG A 58 0.10 -1.00 -9.62
C ARG A 58 -1.14 -1.47 -10.38
N PRO A 59 -1.43 -0.96 -11.58
CA PRO A 59 -2.50 -1.50 -12.39
C PRO A 59 -2.24 -2.97 -12.71
N LEU A 60 -3.30 -3.77 -12.79
CA LEU A 60 -3.25 -5.12 -13.34
C LEU A 60 -3.17 -5.04 -14.87
N ASP A 61 -2.36 -5.90 -15.48
CA ASP A 61 -2.25 -5.99 -16.95
C ASP A 61 -3.59 -6.35 -17.59
N THR A 62 -4.42 -7.10 -16.87
CA THR A 62 -5.78 -7.45 -17.26
C THR A 62 -6.69 -7.25 -16.04
N PRO A 63 -7.33 -6.08 -15.92
CA PRO A 63 -8.31 -5.83 -14.88
C PRO A 63 -9.44 -6.86 -14.92
N THR A 64 -9.95 -7.24 -13.74
CA THR A 64 -11.14 -8.07 -13.58
C THR A 64 -12.28 -7.20 -13.04
N ASP A 65 -13.50 -7.74 -13.01
CA ASP A 65 -14.66 -7.05 -12.43
C ASP A 65 -14.47 -6.68 -10.94
N THR A 66 -13.53 -7.33 -10.25
CA THR A 66 -13.31 -7.19 -8.80
C THR A 66 -11.96 -6.58 -8.44
N ALA A 67 -11.00 -6.55 -9.37
CA ALA A 67 -9.67 -6.02 -9.13
C ALA A 67 -9.12 -5.32 -10.38
N ALA A 68 -8.72 -4.07 -10.22
CA ALA A 68 -8.06 -3.26 -11.26
C ALA A 68 -6.59 -2.98 -10.92
N TYR A 69 -6.23 -3.03 -9.64
CA TYR A 69 -4.88 -2.78 -9.14
C TYR A 69 -4.37 -3.97 -8.32
N TRP A 70 -3.07 -3.98 -8.04
CA TRP A 70 -2.44 -4.93 -7.14
C TRP A 70 -1.36 -4.29 -6.26
N MET A 71 -1.15 -4.91 -5.10
CA MET A 71 -0.06 -4.62 -4.16
C MET A 71 0.55 -5.90 -3.59
N GLY A 72 1.78 -5.79 -3.08
CA GLY A 72 2.54 -6.90 -2.46
C GLY A 72 3.29 -7.80 -3.44
N VAL A 73 4.37 -8.45 -2.97
CA VAL A 73 5.13 -9.43 -3.75
C VAL A 73 4.42 -10.78 -3.79
N ARG A 74 4.28 -11.40 -2.61
CA ARG A 74 3.70 -12.73 -2.38
C ARG A 74 3.17 -12.80 -0.93
N PRO A 75 1.85 -12.92 -0.72
CA PRO A 75 0.81 -12.94 -1.75
C PRO A 75 0.66 -11.57 -2.44
N LYS A 76 0.24 -11.59 -3.70
CA LYS A 76 -0.27 -10.39 -4.38
C LYS A 76 -1.72 -10.18 -3.96
N VAL A 77 -2.08 -8.96 -3.60
CA VAL A 77 -3.43 -8.59 -3.24
C VAL A 77 -4.03 -7.76 -4.36
N GLY A 78 -5.19 -8.19 -4.85
CA GLY A 78 -5.99 -7.41 -5.79
C GLY A 78 -6.78 -6.31 -5.07
N LEU A 79 -6.78 -5.13 -5.66
CA LEU A 79 -7.51 -3.96 -5.20
C LEU A 79 -8.52 -3.54 -6.28
N SER A 80 -9.70 -3.12 -5.86
CA SER A 80 -10.69 -2.55 -6.76
C SER A 80 -10.17 -1.24 -7.38
N GLU A 81 -10.86 -0.74 -8.39
CA GLU A 81 -10.51 0.56 -8.99
C GLU A 81 -10.63 1.70 -7.97
N GLU A 82 -11.68 1.68 -7.15
CA GLU A 82 -11.93 2.68 -6.10
C GLU A 82 -10.81 2.66 -5.04
N GLU A 83 -10.45 1.47 -4.53
CA GLU A 83 -9.38 1.30 -3.53
C GLU A 83 -8.03 1.77 -4.08
N GLY A 84 -7.70 1.39 -5.31
CA GLY A 84 -6.45 1.81 -5.95
C GLY A 84 -6.38 3.33 -6.12
N ASN A 85 -7.46 3.95 -6.59
CA ASN A 85 -7.54 5.40 -6.77
C ASN A 85 -7.51 6.16 -5.44
N GLU A 86 -8.14 5.64 -4.39
CA GLU A 86 -8.08 6.19 -3.03
C GLU A 86 -6.64 6.23 -2.52
N ILE A 87 -5.92 5.11 -2.63
CA ILE A 87 -4.53 5.03 -2.18
C ILE A 87 -3.64 5.98 -2.99
N LEU A 88 -3.77 5.99 -4.33
CA LEU A 88 -3.03 6.91 -5.20
C LEU A 88 -3.30 8.37 -4.83
N GLY A 89 -4.57 8.72 -4.61
CA GLY A 89 -4.99 10.05 -4.21
C GLY A 89 -4.35 10.49 -2.90
N ALA A 90 -4.45 9.65 -1.86
CA ALA A 90 -3.91 9.94 -0.54
C ALA A 90 -2.39 10.14 -0.57
N VAL A 91 -1.66 9.23 -1.21
CA VAL A 91 -0.19 9.33 -1.30
C VAL A 91 0.24 10.56 -2.10
N ASN A 92 -0.42 10.85 -3.23
CA ASN A 92 -0.11 12.01 -4.06
C ASN A 92 -0.41 13.34 -3.34
N VAL A 93 -1.55 13.42 -2.65
CA VAL A 93 -1.91 14.61 -1.85
C VAL A 93 -0.88 14.87 -0.78
N GLN A 94 -0.47 13.85 -0.03
CA GLN A 94 0.49 14.00 1.06
C GLN A 94 1.88 14.38 0.56
N ASN A 95 2.36 13.73 -0.50
CA ASN A 95 3.62 14.14 -1.14
C ASN A 95 3.57 15.57 -1.65
N LYS A 96 2.45 16.00 -2.26
CA LYS A 96 2.27 17.36 -2.74
C LYS A 96 2.24 18.39 -1.61
N LEU A 97 1.46 18.14 -0.56
CA LEU A 97 1.33 19.01 0.61
C LEU A 97 2.67 19.22 1.33
N HIS A 98 3.48 18.17 1.42
CA HIS A 98 4.76 18.18 2.12
C HIS A 98 5.97 18.41 1.19
N HIS A 99 5.74 18.81 -0.06
CA HIS A 99 6.79 19.06 -1.07
C HIS A 99 7.81 17.91 -1.19
N CYS A 100 7.34 16.68 -1.05
CA CYS A 100 8.16 15.47 -1.16
C CYS A 100 8.25 15.05 -2.62
N TYR A 101 9.46 14.76 -3.10
CA TYR A 101 9.64 14.15 -4.41
C TYR A 101 9.47 12.65 -4.30
N PHE A 102 8.43 12.12 -4.94
CA PHE A 102 8.16 10.69 -4.97
C PHE A 102 9.09 9.99 -5.97
N SER A 103 9.75 8.92 -5.52
CA SER A 103 10.60 8.04 -6.29
C SER A 103 10.11 6.61 -6.14
N ASP A 104 9.72 6.03 -7.27
CA ASP A 104 9.27 4.65 -7.37
C ASP A 104 10.47 3.74 -7.65
N THR A 105 11.06 3.20 -6.60
CA THR A 105 12.24 2.31 -6.69
C THR A 105 11.86 0.84 -6.83
N TRP A 106 10.56 0.53 -6.87
CA TRP A 106 10.09 -0.85 -6.88
C TRP A 106 10.30 -1.52 -8.25
N GLY A 107 11.02 -2.64 -8.24
CA GLY A 107 11.35 -3.39 -9.45
C GLY A 107 12.48 -2.78 -10.28
N VAL A 108 13.11 -1.70 -9.80
CA VAL A 108 14.37 -1.21 -10.36
C VAL A 108 15.49 -2.09 -9.79
N ASN A 109 15.67 -3.27 -10.39
CA ASN A 109 16.95 -3.96 -10.35
C ASN A 109 17.82 -3.32 -11.42
N ASP A 110 18.83 -2.57 -11.01
CA ASP A 110 20.01 -2.31 -11.86
C ASP A 110 20.77 -3.62 -12.08
#